data_AF-A0A5J6QKK8-F1
#
_entry.id   AF-A0A5J6QKK8-F1
#
_cell.length_a   1.000
_cell.length_b   1.000
_cell.length_c   1.000
_cell.angle_alpha   90.00
_cell.angle_beta   90.00
_cell.angle_gamma   90.00
#
_symmetry.space_group_name_H-M   'P 1'
#
loop_
_entity.id
_entity.type
_entity.pdbx_description
1 polymer ?
#
loop_
_entity_poly.entity_id
_entity_poly.type
_entity_poly.pdbx_seq_one_letter_code
_entity_poly.pdbx_strand_id
1 'polypeptide(L)'
;MSLTVMISTRPLAAAAIERIIHQCLPGVAWTLESISADGSSWRLHLAIDPCSDPASDMFSSIMANGWLTGIEFVSPAPTHCGLSKATASQ
;
A
#
# COMPACT_ATOMS: atom_id res chain seq x y z
N MET A 1 11.40 -7.40 1.92
CA MET A 1 10.56 -6.54 2.78
C MET A 1 9.35 -6.12 1.96
N SER A 2 8.21 -5.85 2.59
CA SER A 2 7.03 -5.36 1.89
C SER A 2 6.42 -4.17 2.63
N LEU A 3 5.68 -3.36 1.88
CA LEU A 3 5.04 -2.16 2.35
C LEU A 3 3.57 -2.19 1.94
N THR A 4 2.69 -1.85 2.87
CA THR A 4 1.28 -1.60 2.57
C THR A 4 0.98 -0.13 2.81
N VAL A 5 0.33 0.52 1.85
CA VAL A 5 -0.12 1.89 1.98
C VAL A 5 -1.59 2.01 1.60
N MET A 6 -2.28 2.89 2.29
CA MET A 6 -3.60 3.39 1.90
C MET A 6 -3.40 4.69 1.12
N ILE A 7 -4.02 4.79 -0.04
CA ILE A 7 -4.00 5.97 -0.89
C ILE A 7 -5.43 6.49 -0.99
N SER A 8 -5.64 7.71 -0.52
CA SER A 8 -6.90 8.44 -0.65
C SER A 8 -6.81 9.41 -1.82
N THR A 9 -7.83 9.40 -2.67
CA THR A 9 -7.89 10.18 -3.89
C THR A 9 -9.25 10.83 -4.05
N ARG A 10 -9.36 11.84 -4.92
CA ARG A 10 -10.64 12.11 -5.61
C ARG A 10 -11.05 10.89 -6.44
N PRO A 11 -12.32 10.74 -6.84
CA PRO A 11 -12.74 9.63 -7.71
C PRO A 11 -11.80 9.48 -8.90
N LEU A 12 -11.14 8.32 -9.00
CA LEU A 12 -10.05 8.07 -9.92
C LEU A 12 -10.15 6.64 -10.45
N ALA A 13 -9.67 6.40 -11.68
CA ALA A 13 -9.51 5.04 -12.19
C ALA A 13 -8.19 4.43 -11.73
N ALA A 14 -8.19 3.13 -11.42
CA ALA A 14 -6.99 2.39 -10.99
C ALA A 14 -5.77 2.63 -11.90
N ALA A 15 -6.01 2.64 -13.22
CA ALA A 15 -4.98 2.83 -14.25
C ALA A 15 -4.10 4.08 -14.05
N ALA A 16 -4.61 5.14 -13.41
CA ALA A 16 -3.83 6.34 -13.14
C ALA A 16 -2.72 6.08 -12.10
N ILE A 17 -3.03 5.32 -11.05
CA ILE A 17 -2.09 4.92 -10.00
C ILE A 17 -1.14 3.85 -10.55
N GLU A 18 -1.68 2.83 -11.22
CA GLU A 18 -0.91 1.73 -11.81
C GLU A 18 0.15 2.23 -12.80
N ARG A 19 -0.17 3.25 -13.61
CA ARG A 19 0.79 3.85 -14.53
C ARG A 19 2.00 4.43 -13.82
N ILE A 20 1.80 5.11 -12.69
CA ILE A 20 2.91 5.67 -11.89
C ILE A 20 3.75 4.54 -11.31
N ILE A 21 3.11 3.52 -10.73
CA ILE A 21 3.81 2.37 -10.15
C ILE A 21 4.65 1.66 -11.22
N HIS A 22 4.09 1.40 -12.41
CA HIS A 22 4.81 0.79 -13.51
C HIS A 22 6.01 1.61 -14.00
N GLN A 23 5.91 2.94 -13.98
CA GLN A 23 6.98 3.84 -14.42
C GLN A 23 8.11 3.91 -13.38
N CYS A 24 7.77 4.01 -12.09
CA CYS A 24 8.74 4.19 -11.02
C CYS A 24 9.35 2.87 -10.53
N LEU A 25 8.59 1.77 -10.58
CA LEU A 25 8.97 0.48 -9.99
C LEU A 25 8.96 -0.66 -11.04
N PRO A 26 9.76 -0.56 -12.12
CA PRO A 26 9.85 -1.63 -13.11
C PRO A 26 10.40 -2.91 -12.47
N GLY A 27 9.67 -4.02 -12.59
CA GLY A 27 10.09 -5.33 -12.09
C GLY A 27 9.82 -5.59 -10.60
N VAL A 28 9.21 -4.65 -9.88
CA VAL A 28 8.76 -4.86 -8.49
C VAL A 28 7.37 -5.49 -8.50
N ALA A 29 7.15 -6.50 -7.66
CA ALA A 29 5.83 -7.09 -7.49
C ALA A 29 4.94 -6.18 -6.63
N TRP A 30 3.72 -5.90 -7.10
CA TRP A 30 2.76 -5.06 -6.40
C TRP A 30 1.32 -5.49 -6.68
N THR A 31 0.41 -5.10 -5.80
CA THR A 31 -1.04 -5.25 -5.97
C THR A 31 -1.76 -3.99 -5.56
N LEU A 32 -2.74 -3.56 -6.35
CA LEU A 32 -3.60 -2.42 -6.06
C LEU A 32 -5.06 -2.90 -5.92
N GLU A 33 -5.68 -2.62 -4.78
CA GLU A 33 -7.06 -3.01 -4.47
C GLU A 33 -7.90 -1.76 -4.20
N SER A 34 -9.10 -1.69 -4.79
CA SER A 34 -10.06 -0.63 -4.48
C SER A 34 -10.76 -0.96 -3.17
N ILE A 35 -10.68 -0.05 -2.20
CA ILE A 35 -11.38 -0.18 -0.90
C ILE A 35 -12.77 0.48 -0.96
N SER A 36 -12.93 1.49 -1.81
CA SER A 36 -14.22 2.15 -2.04
C SER A 36 -14.73 1.89 -3.45
N ALA A 37 -16.06 1.93 -3.62
CA ALA A 37 -16.71 1.70 -4.92
C ALA A 37 -16.53 2.88 -5.90
N ASP A 38 -16.28 4.08 -5.37
CA ASP A 38 -16.12 5.32 -6.14
C ASP A 38 -14.66 5.60 -6.55
N GLY A 39 -13.72 4.71 -6.19
CA GLY A 39 -12.30 4.87 -6.50
C GLY A 39 -11.63 6.03 -5.76
N SER A 40 -12.13 6.38 -4.56
CA SER A 40 -11.52 7.38 -3.67
C SER A 40 -10.56 6.78 -2.64
N SER A 41 -10.57 5.46 -2.44
CA SER A 41 -9.71 4.78 -1.46
C SER A 41 -9.12 3.51 -2.05
N TRP A 42 -7.79 3.39 -1.97
CA TRP A 42 -7.03 2.30 -2.53
C TRP A 42 -6.05 1.73 -1.51
N ARG A 43 -5.84 0.42 -1.57
CA ARG A 43 -4.79 -0.27 -0.84
C ARG A 43 -3.74 -0.75 -1.82
N LEU A 44 -2.51 -0.27 -1.66
CA LEU A 44 -1.36 -0.67 -2.45
C LEU A 44 -0.43 -1.50 -1.57
N HIS A 45 -0.12 -2.72 -2.00
CA HIS A 45 0.90 -3.57 -1.40
C HIS A 45 2.09 -3.70 -2.36
N LEU A 46 3.29 -3.45 -1.87
CA LEU A 46 4.54 -3.40 -2.63
C LEU A 46 5.54 -4.37 -2.01
N ALA A 47 6.18 -5.22 -2.83
CA ALA A 47 7.28 -6.07 -2.40
C ALA A 47 8.63 -5.35 -2.54
N ILE A 48 8.76 -4.20 -1.87
CA ILE A 48 9.95 -3.35 -1.92
C ILE A 48 10.38 -2.91 -0.51
N ASP A 49 11.66 -2.54 -0.38
CA ASP A 49 12.14 -1.80 0.78
C ASP A 49 11.56 -0.37 0.77
N PRO A 50 10.83 0.06 1.81
CA PRO A 50 10.20 1.38 1.88
C PRO A 50 11.20 2.53 1.90
N CYS A 51 12.45 2.28 2.30
CA CYS A 51 13.51 3.29 2.37
C CYS A 51 14.38 3.33 1.11
N SER A 52 14.05 2.54 0.08
CA SER A 52 14.77 2.54 -1.19
C SER A 52 14.43 3.78 -2.04
N ASP A 53 15.42 4.26 -2.82
CA ASP A 53 15.23 5.39 -3.73
C ASP A 53 14.03 5.20 -4.68
N PRO A 54 13.79 4.00 -5.29
CA PRO A 54 12.63 3.80 -6.15
C PRO A 54 11.28 3.93 -5.43
N ALA A 55 11.20 3.51 -4.16
CA ALA A 55 10.00 3.69 -3.37
C ALA A 55 9.76 5.19 -3.08
N SER A 56 10.81 5.92 -2.74
CA SER A 56 10.77 7.36 -2.53
C SER A 56 10.30 8.10 -3.79
N ASP A 57 10.90 7.80 -4.95
CA ASP A 57 10.54 8.42 -6.23
C ASP A 57 9.09 8.13 -6.65
N MET A 58 8.61 6.91 -6.40
CA MET A 58 7.21 6.55 -6.62
C MET A 58 6.28 7.40 -5.74
N PHE A 59 6.56 7.52 -4.44
CA PHE A 59 5.75 8.34 -3.54
C PHE A 59 5.79 9.83 -3.92
N SER A 60 6.96 10.36 -4.29
CA SER A 60 7.08 11.72 -4.80
C SER A 60 6.23 11.93 -6.06
N SER A 61 6.21 10.95 -6.98
CA SER A 61 5.38 11.01 -8.19
C SER A 61 3.89 10.97 -7.86
N ILE A 62 3.46 10.14 -6.91
CA ILE A 62 2.06 10.09 -6.44
C ILE A 62 1.68 11.42 -5.77
N MET A 63 2.52 11.96 -4.88
CA MET A 63 2.28 13.22 -4.18
C MET A 63 2.23 14.44 -5.10
N ALA A 64 2.92 14.40 -6.25
CA ALA A 64 2.88 15.47 -7.23
C ALA A 64 1.54 15.57 -7.99
N ASN A 65 0.62 14.62 -7.81
CA ASN A 65 -0.65 14.62 -8.53
C ASN A 65 -1.78 15.32 -7.74
N GLY A 66 -2.49 16.24 -8.40
CA GLY A 66 -3.59 17.00 -7.79
C GLY A 66 -4.85 16.19 -7.46
N TRP A 67 -4.90 14.89 -7.78
CA TRP A 67 -5.98 13.99 -7.39
C TRP A 67 -5.76 13.35 -6.02
N LEU A 68 -4.54 13.39 -5.47
CA LEU A 68 -4.22 12.79 -4.18
C LEU A 68 -4.81 13.63 -3.03
N THR A 69 -5.42 12.97 -2.06
CA THR A 69 -5.95 13.61 -0.84
C THR A 69 -5.27 13.11 0.43
N GLY A 70 -4.66 11.92 0.43
CA GLY A 70 -3.92 11.41 1.57
C GLY A 70 -3.17 10.11 1.29
N ILE A 71 -2.12 9.84 2.07
CA ILE A 71 -1.38 8.58 2.09
C ILE A 71 -1.17 8.17 3.55
N GLU A 72 -1.46 6.92 3.87
CA GLU A 72 -1.21 6.35 5.19
C GLU A 72 -0.42 5.05 5.06
N PHE A 73 0.65 4.91 5.86
CA PHE A 73 1.44 3.69 5.89
C PHE A 73 0.82 2.71 6.88
N VAL A 74 0.42 1.55 6.39
CA VAL A 74 -0.20 0.51 7.20
C VAL A 74 0.88 -0.46 7.62
N SER A 75 1.15 -0.54 8.92
CA SER A 75 2.00 -1.60 9.44
C SER A 75 1.34 -2.95 9.14
N PRO A 76 2.10 -3.98 8.72
CA PRO A 76 1.55 -5.33 8.67
C PRO A 76 0.97 -5.64 10.05
N ALA A 77 -0.25 -6.17 10.09
CA ALA A 77 -0.92 -6.50 11.34
C ALA A 77 0.06 -7.27 12.25
N PRO A 78 0.15 -6.94 13.55
CA PRO A 78 1.00 -7.69 14.46
C PRO A 78 0.60 -9.15 14.32
N THR A 79 1.58 -10.00 13.99
CA THR A 79 1.38 -11.44 13.93
C THR A 79 0.80 -11.84 15.28
N HIS A 80 -0.49 -12.20 15.31
CA HIS A 80 -1.15 -12.65 16.52
C HIS A 80 -0.46 -13.96 16.91
N CYS A 81 0.59 -13.89 17.73
CA CYS A 81 1.16 -15.04 18.39
C CYS A 81 0.03 -15.59 19.25
N GLY A 82 -0.66 -16.61 18.73
CA GLY A 82 -1.64 -17.36 19.48
C GLY A 82 -0.95 -17.89 20.72
N LEU A 83 -1.20 -17.26 21.86
CA LEU A 83 -0.86 -17.82 23.15
C LEU A 83 -1.74 -19.05 23.30
N SER A 84 -1.24 -20.21 22.86
CA SER A 84 -1.83 -21.51 23.15
C SER A 84 -1.95 -21.62 24.66
N LYS A 85 -3.15 -21.32 25.17
CA LYS A 85 -3.49 -21.53 26.57
C LYS A 85 -3.51 -23.04 26.77
N ALA A 86 -2.38 -23.58 27.19
CA ALA A 86 -2.31 -24.94 27.71
C ALA A 86 -3.17 -24.97 28.97
N THR A 87 -4.41 -25.42 28.81
CA THR A 87 -5.28 -25.77 29.93
C THR A 87 -4.66 -26.97 30.63
N ALA A 88 -3.89 -26.71 31.69
CA ALA A 88 -3.49 -27.73 32.64
C ALA A 88 -4.72 -28.09 33.46
N SER A 89 -5.20 -29.32 33.28
CA SER A 89 -6.17 -29.96 34.15
C SER A 89 -5.60 -30.11 35.56
N GLN A 90 -6.37 -29.67 36.56
CA GLN A 90 -6.44 -30.34 37.87
C GLN A 90 -7.74 -29.97 38.57
#